data_AF-A0A7X7KCY7-F1
#
_entry.id   AF-A0A7X7KCY7-F1
#
_cell.length_a   1.000
_cell.length_b   1.000
_cell.length_c   1.000
_cell.angle_alpha   90.00
_cell.angle_beta   90.00
_cell.angle_gamma   90.00
#
_symmetry.space_group_name_H-M   'P 1'
#
loop_
_entity.id
_entity.type
_entity.pdbx_description
1 polymer ?
#
loop_
_entity_poly.entity_id
_entity_poly.type
_entity_poly.pdbx_seq_one_letter_code
_entity_poly.pdbx_strand_id
1 'polypeptide(L)'
;VQGEFFDRAGLFNGGTLSNFAQWMPGRIVSESLDPYHMTSVDYFERWGRAPVERMLAEFDGGIVHIHGNGRHLLEAAASIKGLKAVLLMDDKGFPMAFDIIADLKKRLGETPVAVWTDCARFADRLDRRDLPGGVMYLVGNAPNLSTANRLMEKVRAYRAG
;
A
#
# COMPACT_ATOMS: atom_id res chain seq x y z
N VAL A 1 -4.00 11.22 -19.51
CA VAL A 1 -3.16 9.99 -19.52
C VAL A 1 -3.90 8.83 -18.86
N GLN A 2 -4.26 8.92 -17.57
CA GLN A 2 -4.93 7.81 -16.87
C GLN A 2 -6.29 7.41 -17.48
N GLY A 3 -7.12 8.38 -17.90
CA GLY A 3 -8.38 8.09 -18.62
C GLY A 3 -8.15 7.28 -19.89
N GLU A 4 -7.27 7.76 -20.77
CA GLU A 4 -6.87 7.06 -22.00
C GLU A 4 -6.32 5.65 -21.75
N PHE A 5 -5.60 5.43 -20.64
CA PHE A 5 -5.13 4.10 -20.26
C PHE A 5 -6.32 3.15 -20.03
N PHE A 6 -7.32 3.57 -19.24
CA PHE A 6 -8.50 2.74 -19.00
C PHE A 6 -9.36 2.56 -20.24
N ASP A 7 -9.45 3.56 -21.11
CA ASP A 7 -10.18 3.45 -22.37
C ASP A 7 -9.56 2.41 -23.32
N ARG A 8 -8.24 2.24 -23.28
CA ARG A 8 -7.51 1.28 -24.13
C ARG A 8 -7.33 -0.10 -23.51
N ALA A 9 -6.90 -0.16 -22.26
CA ALA A 9 -6.57 -1.41 -21.58
C ALA A 9 -7.80 -2.06 -20.93
N GLY A 10 -8.81 -1.27 -20.59
CA GLY A 10 -9.98 -1.73 -19.85
C GLY A 10 -9.66 -2.18 -18.43
N LEU A 11 -10.53 -3.05 -17.90
CA LEU A 11 -10.39 -3.66 -16.58
C LEU A 11 -10.17 -5.16 -16.71
N PHE A 12 -9.40 -5.74 -15.79
CA PHE A 12 -9.25 -7.19 -15.66
C PHE A 12 -10.17 -7.71 -14.55
N ASN A 13 -11.15 -8.54 -14.91
CA ASN A 13 -12.17 -9.06 -13.99
C ASN A 13 -12.84 -7.96 -13.14
N GLY A 14 -13.14 -6.81 -13.78
CA GLY A 14 -13.75 -5.66 -13.11
C GLY A 14 -12.81 -4.86 -12.20
N GLY A 15 -11.50 -5.11 -12.26
CA GLY A 15 -10.51 -4.39 -11.46
C GLY A 15 -9.29 -3.93 -12.25
N THR A 16 -8.46 -3.12 -11.58
CA THR A 16 -7.18 -2.63 -12.09
C THR A 16 -6.05 -3.47 -11.54
N LEU A 17 -5.09 -3.83 -12.42
CA LEU A 17 -3.79 -4.33 -12.00
C LEU A 17 -2.85 -3.16 -11.70
N SER A 18 -2.63 -2.87 -10.42
CA SER A 18 -1.77 -1.78 -9.95
C SER A 18 -0.41 -2.30 -9.52
N ASN A 19 0.63 -1.55 -9.87
CA ASN A 19 1.98 -1.77 -9.36
C ASN A 19 2.08 -1.63 -7.82
N PHE A 20 1.12 -0.97 -7.17
CA PHE A 20 1.12 -0.73 -5.72
C PHE A 20 0.24 -1.69 -4.92
N ALA A 21 -0.85 -2.21 -5.49
CA ALA A 21 -1.80 -3.07 -4.79
C ALA A 21 -2.09 -4.42 -5.47
N GLN A 22 -1.32 -4.79 -6.50
CA GLN A 22 -1.57 -5.96 -7.35
C GLN A 22 -2.93 -5.89 -8.06
N TRP A 23 -4.04 -6.31 -7.44
CA TRP A 23 -5.39 -6.19 -8.03
C TRP A 23 -6.35 -5.46 -7.08
N MET A 24 -7.12 -4.50 -7.60
CA MET A 24 -8.20 -3.83 -6.86
C MET A 24 -9.42 -3.60 -7.75
N PRO A 25 -10.66 -3.66 -7.20
CA PRO A 25 -11.87 -3.44 -7.98
C PRO A 25 -11.99 -2.00 -8.48
N GLY A 26 -12.52 -1.82 -9.69
CA GLY A 26 -12.71 -0.52 -10.34
C GLY A 26 -11.47 0.00 -11.07
N ARG A 27 -11.58 1.22 -11.59
CA ARG A 27 -10.51 2.03 -12.16
C ARG A 27 -9.75 2.67 -11.01
N ILE A 28 -8.57 2.14 -10.69
CA ILE A 28 -7.75 2.60 -9.56
C ILE A 28 -6.45 3.20 -10.09
N VAL A 29 -6.16 4.44 -9.70
CA VAL A 29 -4.91 5.11 -10.07
C VAL A 29 -3.89 5.04 -8.92
N SER A 30 -2.61 5.12 -9.29
CA SER A 30 -1.49 5.16 -8.35
C SER A 30 -0.92 6.57 -8.31
N GLU A 31 -0.89 7.19 -7.13
CA GLU A 31 -0.38 8.55 -6.93
C GLU A 31 0.78 8.60 -5.93
N SER A 32 1.59 9.64 -6.03
CA SER A 32 2.74 9.85 -5.15
C SER A 32 2.51 11.03 -4.22
N LEU A 33 2.93 10.90 -2.96
CA LEU A 33 3.06 12.03 -2.03
C LEU A 33 4.52 12.52 -1.90
N ASP A 34 5.44 12.02 -2.71
CA ASP A 34 6.88 12.37 -2.68
C ASP A 34 7.17 13.87 -2.65
N PRO A 35 6.46 14.72 -3.43
CA PRO A 35 6.70 16.17 -3.39
C PRO A 35 6.53 16.80 -2.01
N TYR A 36 5.80 16.14 -1.10
CA TYR A 36 5.49 16.65 0.23
C TYR A 36 6.36 16.04 1.34
N HIS A 37 7.21 15.06 1.04
CA HIS A 37 8.03 14.37 2.05
C HIS A 37 9.04 15.27 2.76
N MET A 38 9.43 16.38 2.12
CA MET A 38 10.32 17.39 2.70
C MET A 38 9.56 18.63 3.21
N THR A 39 8.24 18.54 3.34
CA THR A 39 7.37 19.65 3.76
C THR A 39 6.58 19.28 5.02
N SER A 40 5.96 20.28 5.66
CA SER A 40 5.07 20.04 6.80
C SER A 40 3.73 19.44 6.36
N VAL A 41 3.02 18.83 7.31
CA VAL A 41 1.63 18.38 7.11
C VAL A 41 0.76 19.55 6.64
N ASP A 42 0.87 20.73 7.26
CA ASP A 42 0.11 21.92 6.85
C ASP A 42 0.35 22.32 5.38
N TYR A 43 1.56 22.10 4.87
CA TYR A 43 1.87 22.39 3.47
C TYR A 43 1.17 21.39 2.54
N PHE A 44 1.19 20.10 2.88
CA PHE A 44 0.41 19.09 2.17
C PHE A 44 -1.10 19.38 2.23
N GLU A 45 -1.63 19.74 3.40
CA GLU A 45 -3.05 20.07 3.55
C GLU A 45 -3.46 21.25 2.67
N ARG A 46 -2.63 22.30 2.63
CA ARG A 46 -2.90 23.51 1.86
C ARG A 46 -2.78 23.30 0.35
N TRP A 47 -1.81 22.52 -0.10
CA TRP A 47 -1.42 22.49 -1.51
C TRP A 47 -1.55 21.12 -2.18
N GLY A 48 -1.42 20.04 -1.42
CA GLY A 48 -1.39 18.67 -1.95
C GLY A 48 -2.71 17.91 -1.87
N ARG A 49 -3.48 18.08 -0.80
CA ARG A 49 -4.74 17.33 -0.62
C ARG A 49 -5.71 17.52 -1.77
N ALA A 50 -6.06 18.77 -2.07
CA ALA A 50 -7.09 19.05 -3.06
C ALA A 50 -6.76 18.52 -4.47
N PRO A 51 -5.51 18.66 -4.99
CA PRO A 51 -5.12 17.99 -6.23
C PRO A 51 -5.25 16.47 -6.21
N VAL A 52 -4.77 15.81 -5.14
CA VAL A 52 -4.85 14.34 -5.04
C VAL A 52 -6.31 13.90 -5.01
N GLU A 53 -7.14 14.49 -4.15
CA GLU A 53 -8.56 14.14 -4.04
C GLU A 53 -9.33 14.38 -5.35
N ARG A 54 -9.05 15.48 -6.06
CA ARG A 54 -9.66 15.72 -7.38
C ARG A 54 -9.28 14.62 -8.36
N MET A 55 -8.02 14.19 -8.38
CA MET A 55 -7.60 13.12 -9.27
C MET A 55 -8.27 11.80 -8.92
N LEU A 56 -8.31 11.44 -7.63
CA LEU A 56 -8.94 10.20 -7.20
C LEU A 56 -10.46 10.18 -7.47
N ALA A 57 -11.12 11.34 -7.44
CA ALA A 57 -12.55 11.47 -7.70
C ALA A 57 -12.96 11.24 -9.17
N GLU A 58 -12.05 11.40 -10.13
CA GLU A 58 -12.29 11.07 -11.54
C GLU A 58 -12.34 9.55 -11.80
N PHE A 59 -11.83 8.77 -10.84
CA PHE A 59 -11.73 7.32 -10.90
C PHE A 59 -12.50 6.68 -9.73
N ASP A 60 -12.44 5.35 -9.62
CA ASP A 60 -13.11 4.65 -8.51
C ASP A 60 -12.29 4.72 -7.20
N GLY A 61 -11.16 5.42 -7.25
CA GLY A 61 -10.25 5.74 -6.15
C GLY A 61 -8.79 5.65 -6.57
N GLY A 62 -7.91 5.64 -5.58
CA GLY A 62 -6.49 5.43 -5.82
C GLY A 62 -5.71 4.89 -4.64
N ILE A 63 -4.45 4.60 -4.91
CA ILE A 63 -3.46 4.17 -3.93
C ILE A 63 -2.38 5.24 -3.93
N VAL A 64 -1.94 5.65 -2.74
CA VAL A 64 -0.74 6.48 -2.64
C VAL A 64 0.45 5.65 -2.19
N HIS A 65 1.65 6.00 -2.64
CA HIS A 65 2.87 5.48 -2.00
C HIS A 65 3.54 6.56 -1.13
N ILE A 66 4.14 6.12 -0.03
CA ILE A 66 4.86 6.96 0.92
C ILE A 66 6.18 6.28 1.29
N HIS A 67 7.26 7.05 1.20
CA HIS A 67 8.62 6.68 1.57
C HIS A 67 8.88 6.89 3.08
N GLY A 68 9.99 6.34 3.58
CA GLY A 68 10.41 6.42 4.98
C GLY A 68 10.40 7.84 5.55
N ASN A 69 10.94 8.80 4.80
CA ASN A 69 10.97 10.22 5.18
C ASN A 69 9.61 10.93 5.08
N GLY A 70 8.65 10.37 4.34
CA GLY A 70 7.30 10.88 4.20
C GLY A 70 6.32 10.36 5.25
N ARG A 71 6.76 9.44 6.13
CA ARG A 71 5.87 8.78 7.10
C ARG A 71 5.25 9.73 8.12
N HIS A 72 5.69 10.99 8.26
CA HIS A 72 4.99 12.00 9.06
C HIS A 72 3.65 12.44 8.45
N LEU A 73 3.39 12.11 7.17
CA LEU A 73 2.14 12.45 6.47
C LEU A 73 1.05 11.38 6.62
N LEU A 74 1.28 10.26 7.32
CA LEU A 74 0.38 9.10 7.27
C LEU A 74 -1.05 9.39 7.70
N GLU A 75 -1.25 10.16 8.77
CA GLU A 75 -2.58 10.53 9.26
C GLU A 75 -3.31 11.44 8.25
N ALA A 76 -2.58 12.38 7.65
CA ALA A 76 -3.12 13.25 6.60
C ALA A 76 -3.44 12.44 5.33
N ALA A 77 -2.57 11.51 4.94
CA ALA A 77 -2.79 10.62 3.81
C ALA A 77 -4.00 9.71 4.01
N ALA A 78 -4.15 9.09 5.19
CA ALA A 78 -5.26 8.20 5.52
C ALA A 78 -6.64 8.87 5.43
N SER A 79 -6.71 10.19 5.53
CA SER A 79 -7.94 10.96 5.41
C SER A 79 -8.23 11.50 4.00
N ILE A 80 -7.39 11.18 3.00
CA ILE A 80 -7.62 11.55 1.60
C ILE A 80 -8.90 10.88 1.10
N LYS A 81 -9.85 11.69 0.61
CA LYS A 81 -11.08 11.17 0.00
C LYS A 81 -10.77 10.39 -1.27
N GLY A 82 -11.37 9.19 -1.39
CA GLY A 82 -11.15 8.29 -2.51
C GLY A 82 -9.90 7.40 -2.38
N LEU A 83 -9.11 7.55 -1.31
CA LEU A 83 -7.99 6.67 -1.04
C LEU A 83 -8.47 5.25 -0.71
N LYS A 84 -7.81 4.25 -1.29
CA LYS A 84 -8.13 2.83 -1.12
C LYS A 84 -7.05 2.05 -0.37
N ALA A 85 -5.79 2.45 -0.48
CA ALA A 85 -4.67 1.86 0.25
C ALA A 85 -3.46 2.79 0.24
N VAL A 86 -2.49 2.49 1.11
CA VAL A 86 -1.15 3.11 1.09
C VAL A 86 -0.09 2.04 0.83
N LEU A 87 0.77 2.23 -0.15
CA LEU A 87 2.01 1.47 -0.28
C LEU A 87 3.11 2.15 0.54
N LEU A 88 3.68 1.44 1.50
CA LEU A 88 4.83 1.94 2.24
C LEU A 88 6.11 1.43 1.60
N MET A 89 6.95 2.38 1.18
CA MET A 89 8.27 2.10 0.66
C MET A 89 9.31 2.24 1.78
N ASP A 90 10.38 1.46 1.65
CA ASP A 90 11.48 1.42 2.60
C ASP A 90 12.69 2.16 2.05
N ASP A 91 13.30 2.99 2.90
CA ASP A 91 14.45 3.81 2.55
C ASP A 91 15.55 3.65 3.59
N LYS A 92 16.79 3.85 3.13
CA LYS A 92 17.97 3.84 3.99
C LYS A 92 17.82 4.91 5.10
N GLY A 93 18.08 4.50 6.35
CA GLY A 93 18.03 5.38 7.50
C GLY A 93 16.67 5.41 8.22
N PHE A 94 15.67 4.67 7.72
CA PHE A 94 14.38 4.50 8.37
C PHE A 94 14.16 3.02 8.75
N PRO A 95 13.39 2.72 9.80
CA PRO A 95 12.98 1.34 10.10
C PRO A 95 12.22 0.73 8.91
N MET A 96 12.34 -0.57 8.69
CA MET A 96 11.55 -1.24 7.64
C MET A 96 10.06 -1.20 8.00
N ALA A 97 9.19 -0.88 7.05
CA ALA A 97 7.74 -0.78 7.24
C ALA A 97 7.15 -2.08 7.79
N PHE A 98 7.67 -3.22 7.33
CA PHE A 98 7.28 -4.54 7.83
C PHE A 98 7.56 -4.70 9.34
N ASP A 99 8.67 -4.17 9.86
CA ASP A 99 9.06 -4.33 11.27
C ASP A 99 8.20 -3.48 12.20
N ILE A 100 7.79 -2.31 11.74
CA ILE A 100 6.99 -1.36 12.53
C ILE A 100 5.52 -1.32 12.09
N ILE A 101 5.05 -2.33 11.35
CA ILE A 101 3.73 -2.32 10.69
C ILE A 101 2.57 -2.12 11.67
N ALA A 102 2.69 -2.63 12.91
CA ALA A 102 1.66 -2.44 13.93
C ALA A 102 1.48 -0.96 14.30
N ASP A 103 2.57 -0.20 14.41
CA ASP A 103 2.51 1.22 14.73
C ASP A 103 2.07 2.06 13.52
N LEU A 104 2.51 1.68 12.32
CA LEU A 104 2.03 2.33 11.09
C LEU A 104 0.53 2.12 10.88
N LYS A 105 0.02 0.92 11.19
CA LYS A 105 -1.42 0.63 11.17
C LYS A 105 -2.22 1.50 12.14
N LYS A 106 -1.73 1.73 13.36
CA LYS A 106 -2.42 2.63 14.32
C LYS A 106 -2.62 4.04 13.75
N ARG A 107 -1.64 4.54 12.98
CA ARG A 107 -1.67 5.87 12.37
C ARG A 107 -2.54 5.93 11.11
N LEU A 108 -2.59 4.84 10.36
CA LEU A 108 -3.41 4.68 9.15
C LEU A 108 -4.88 4.30 9.44
N GLY A 109 -5.17 3.85 10.66
CA GLY A 109 -6.49 3.38 11.07
C GLY A 109 -6.95 2.18 10.23
N GLU A 110 -8.14 2.30 9.65
CA GLU A 110 -8.73 1.28 8.79
C GLU A 110 -8.19 1.27 7.36
N THR A 111 -7.33 2.22 7.00
CA THR A 111 -6.77 2.31 5.65
C THR A 111 -5.89 1.09 5.37
N PRO A 112 -6.21 0.27 4.33
CA PRO A 112 -5.37 -0.86 3.96
C PRO A 112 -3.96 -0.41 3.60
N VAL A 113 -2.98 -1.26 3.88
CA VAL A 113 -1.57 -0.94 3.66
C VAL A 113 -0.85 -2.06 2.93
N ALA A 114 0.04 -1.71 2.01
CA ALA A 114 0.94 -2.64 1.34
C ALA A 114 2.37 -2.43 1.84
N VAL A 115 3.08 -3.51 2.14
CA VAL A 115 4.49 -3.48 2.58
C VAL A 115 5.30 -4.57 1.92
N TRP A 116 6.59 -4.30 1.69
CA TRP A 116 7.55 -5.29 1.20
C TRP A 116 8.21 -6.07 2.33
N THR A 117 8.50 -7.34 2.10
CA THR A 117 9.35 -8.16 2.99
C THR A 117 9.93 -9.35 2.24
N ASP A 118 11.01 -9.92 2.77
CA ASP A 118 11.56 -11.18 2.30
C ASP A 118 10.74 -12.38 2.77
N CYS A 119 10.76 -13.44 1.96
CA CYS A 119 10.08 -14.71 2.21
C CYS A 119 10.40 -15.31 3.59
N ALA A 120 11.67 -15.35 4.00
CA ALA A 120 12.07 -15.93 5.28
C ALA A 120 11.46 -15.18 6.48
N ARG A 121 11.47 -13.84 6.43
CA ARG A 121 10.93 -12.97 7.49
C ARG A 121 9.42 -13.02 7.56
N PHE A 122 8.77 -13.07 6.39
CA PHE A 122 7.33 -13.26 6.32
C PHE A 122 6.90 -14.62 6.87
N ALA A 123 7.59 -15.69 6.47
CA ALA A 123 7.28 -17.05 6.93
C ALA A 123 7.41 -17.20 8.45
N ASP A 124 8.47 -16.64 9.03
CA ASP A 124 8.69 -16.61 10.49
C ASP A 124 7.51 -15.94 11.23
N ARG A 125 7.10 -14.74 10.77
CA ARG A 125 5.97 -13.99 11.33
C ARG A 125 4.61 -14.68 11.13
N LEU A 126 4.41 -15.28 9.97
CA LEU A 126 3.23 -16.09 9.67
C LEU A 126 3.11 -17.27 10.64
N ASP A 127 4.21 -17.98 10.90
CA ASP A 127 4.26 -19.13 11.79
C ASP A 127 4.05 -18.75 13.26
N ARG A 128 4.56 -17.58 13.69
CA ARG A 128 4.28 -17.00 15.02
C ARG A 128 2.87 -16.43 15.16
N ARG A 129 2.14 -16.31 14.06
CA ARG A 129 0.82 -15.68 13.96
C ARG A 129 0.80 -14.21 14.44
N ASP A 130 1.82 -13.45 14.10
CA ASP A 130 1.96 -12.04 14.51
C ASP A 130 1.73 -11.03 13.37
N LEU A 131 1.13 -11.46 12.26
CA LEU A 131 0.84 -10.61 11.09
C LEU A 131 -0.53 -9.93 11.24
N PRO A 132 -0.58 -8.58 11.34
CA PRO A 132 -1.86 -7.87 11.41
C PRO A 132 -2.70 -8.00 10.13
N GLY A 133 -4.03 -7.98 10.29
CA GLY A 133 -4.98 -7.90 9.17
C GLY A 133 -4.96 -6.54 8.48
N GLY A 134 -5.61 -6.43 7.32
CA GLY A 134 -5.65 -5.18 6.54
C GLY A 134 -4.30 -4.80 5.92
N VAL A 135 -3.39 -5.77 5.78
CA VAL A 135 -2.07 -5.60 5.16
C VAL A 135 -1.94 -6.52 3.95
N MET A 136 -1.53 -5.96 2.82
CA MET A 136 -1.01 -6.72 1.68
C MET A 136 0.51 -6.86 1.81
N TYR A 137 0.98 -8.08 2.02
CA TYR A 137 2.40 -8.37 2.10
C TYR A 137 2.95 -8.71 0.71
N LEU A 138 3.78 -7.82 0.18
CA LEU A 138 4.53 -8.01 -1.06
C LEU A 138 5.79 -8.82 -0.72
N VAL A 139 5.69 -10.15 -0.85
CA VAL A 139 6.74 -11.07 -0.41
C VAL A 139 7.70 -11.38 -1.55
N GLY A 140 8.94 -10.92 -1.42
CA GLY A 140 10.02 -11.18 -2.37
C GLY A 140 10.94 -12.33 -1.96
N ASN A 141 11.89 -12.65 -2.84
CA ASN A 141 13.03 -13.54 -2.53
C ASN A 141 12.65 -14.94 -2.01
N ALA A 142 11.57 -15.52 -2.55
CA ALA A 142 11.29 -16.93 -2.33
C ALA A 142 12.41 -17.79 -2.97
N PRO A 143 13.00 -18.77 -2.25
CA PRO A 143 14.10 -19.58 -2.79
C PRO A 143 13.76 -20.35 -4.07
N ASN A 144 12.48 -20.75 -4.22
CA ASN A 144 11.95 -21.43 -5.39
C ASN A 144 10.41 -21.39 -5.39
N LEU A 145 9.81 -21.77 -6.51
CA LEU A 145 8.36 -21.83 -6.71
C LEU A 145 7.65 -22.76 -5.70
N SER A 146 8.25 -23.90 -5.35
CA SER A 146 7.66 -24.85 -4.40
C SER A 146 7.52 -24.23 -3.00
N THR A 147 8.54 -23.51 -2.54
CA THR A 147 8.49 -22.77 -1.27
C THR A 147 7.41 -21.70 -1.30
N ALA A 148 7.31 -20.91 -2.39
CA ALA A 148 6.28 -19.89 -2.53
C ALA A 148 4.87 -20.50 -2.48
N ASN A 149 4.62 -21.60 -3.21
CA ASN A 149 3.32 -22.26 -3.23
C ASN A 149 2.92 -22.83 -1.86
N ARG A 150 3.85 -23.49 -1.14
CA ARG A 150 3.58 -23.99 0.21
C ARG A 150 3.29 -22.87 1.21
N LEU A 151 3.99 -21.75 1.09
CA LEU A 151 3.75 -20.57 1.91
C LEU A 151 2.36 -20.00 1.67
N MET A 152 1.89 -19.96 0.41
CA MET A 152 0.55 -19.50 0.07
C MET A 152 -0.56 -20.38 0.68
N GLU A 153 -0.35 -21.69 0.83
CA GLU A 153 -1.32 -22.53 1.56
C GLU A 153 -1.47 -22.10 3.01
N LYS A 154 -0.35 -21.79 3.69
CA LYS A 154 -0.38 -21.25 5.06
C LYS A 154 -1.10 -19.90 5.10
N VAL A 155 -0.85 -19.02 4.13
CA VAL A 155 -1.52 -17.71 4.02
C VAL A 155 -3.04 -17.86 3.88
N ARG A 156 -3.52 -18.80 3.04
CA ARG A 156 -4.97 -19.05 2.86
C ARG A 156 -5.63 -19.57 4.14
N ALA A 157 -4.90 -20.34 4.93
CA ALA A 157 -5.36 -20.82 6.25
C ALA A 157 -5.24 -19.76 7.35
N TYR A 158 -4.47 -18.70 7.13
CA TYR A 158 -4.22 -17.67 8.13
C TYR A 158 -5.48 -16.87 8.46
N ARG A 159 -5.68 -16.61 9.75
CA ARG A 159 -6.72 -15.71 10.25
C ARG A 159 -6.02 -14.73 11.16
N ALA A 160 -5.96 -13.47 10.70
CA ALA A 160 -5.43 -12.38 11.47
C ALA A 160 -6.32 -12.11 12.69
N GLY A 161 -5.70 -11.74 13.80
CA GLY A 161 -6.39 -11.19 14.96
C GLY A 161 -6.69 -9.71 14.79
#